data_AF-A0AAN7H9T1-F1
#
_entry.id   AF-A0AAN7H9T1-F1
#
_cell.length_a   1.000
_cell.length_b   1.000
_cell.length_c   1.000
_cell.angle_alpha   90.00
_cell.angle_beta   90.00
_cell.angle_gamma   90.00
#
_symmetry.space_group_name_H-M   'P 1'
#
loop_
_entity.id
_entity.type
_entity.pdbx_description
1 polymer ?
#
loop_
_entity_poly.entity_id
_entity_poly.type
_entity_poly.pdbx_seq_one_letter_code
_entity_poly.pdbx_strand_id
1 'polypeptide(L)'
;MRHSVRITTIVSATSGVHATGLTPILPIRNVYAYPKNAFIDNIAASPRSPRTLLTLLAGIWRSWDIQTISTQPGSLTVRTVKFTAAQQDNNPTVKQLATVTNSIMLNGIAVDPIKPGLLMLADSSVGAVWCIDLASGAVKIVLSDPPVLASTGTVTGDY
;
A
#
# COMPACT_ATOMS: atom_id res chain seq x y z
N MET A 1 -14.98 -16.87 -0.59
CA MET A 1 -15.44 -15.94 0.46
C MET A 1 -14.80 -14.58 0.21
N ARG A 2 -15.56 -13.48 0.12
CA ARG A 2 -15.05 -12.16 -0.28
C ARG A 2 -14.91 -11.27 0.96
N HIS A 3 -13.68 -10.95 1.34
CA HIS A 3 -13.35 -10.15 2.51
C HIS A 3 -13.24 -8.66 2.12
N SER A 4 -13.78 -7.78 2.95
CA SER A 4 -13.49 -6.34 2.88
C SER A 4 -12.27 -6.06 3.75
N VAL A 5 -11.27 -5.34 3.23
CA VAL A 5 -10.12 -4.91 4.03
C VAL A 5 -10.51 -3.65 4.84
N ARG A 6 -10.36 -3.73 6.16
CA ARG A 6 -10.65 -2.63 7.10
C ARG A 6 -9.33 -2.02 7.57
N ILE A 7 -9.18 -0.71 7.43
CA ILE A 7 -8.09 0.01 8.11
C ILE A 7 -8.63 0.44 9.47
N THR A 8 -8.07 -0.18 10.51
CA THR A 8 -8.28 0.22 11.89
C THR A 8 -7.16 1.18 12.28
N THR A 9 -7.51 2.38 12.74
CA THR A 9 -6.51 3.27 13.33
C THR A 9 -5.99 2.64 14.63
N ILE A 10 -4.74 2.18 14.66
CA ILE A 10 -3.98 2.08 15.90
C ILE A 10 -3.43 3.48 16.14
N VAL A 11 -3.94 4.17 17.14
CA VAL A 11 -3.25 5.35 17.66
C VAL A 11 -1.98 4.82 18.33
N SER A 12 -0.86 4.86 17.60
CA SER A 12 0.46 4.72 18.21
C SER A 12 0.65 5.92 19.13
N ALA A 13 0.29 5.78 20.40
CA ALA A 13 0.87 6.62 21.43
C ALA A 13 2.39 6.39 21.37
N THR A 14 3.13 7.42 21.02
CA THR A 14 4.57 7.41 21.13
C THR A 14 4.97 7.10 22.57
N SER A 15 6.03 6.29 22.71
CA SER A 15 6.67 5.79 23.92
C SER A 15 5.97 4.61 24.63
N GLY A 16 6.64 3.46 24.60
CA GLY A 16 6.13 2.22 25.18
C GLY A 16 6.04 2.28 26.70
N VAL A 17 4.89 1.88 27.23
CA VAL A 17 4.71 1.49 28.64
C VAL A 17 3.51 0.54 28.67
N HIS A 18 3.66 -0.66 29.23
CA HIS A 18 2.55 -1.36 29.87
C HIS A 18 2.12 -0.49 31.07
N ALA A 19 1.37 0.59 30.81
CA ALA A 19 0.85 1.44 31.87
C ALA A 19 -0.46 0.80 32.35
N THR A 20 -0.36 0.02 33.41
CA THR A 20 -1.53 -0.31 34.24
C THR A 20 -2.09 0.99 34.78
N GLY A 21 -3.19 1.48 34.19
CA GLY A 21 -3.84 2.73 34.59
C GLY A 21 -4.38 3.62 33.46
N LEU A 22 -4.39 3.17 32.20
CA LEU A 22 -4.87 4.02 31.11
C LEU A 22 -6.40 4.14 31.08
N THR A 23 -6.87 5.39 31.05
CA THR A 23 -8.20 5.82 30.59
C THR A 23 -8.58 5.05 29.32
N PRO A 24 -9.86 4.71 29.09
CA PRO A 24 -10.26 3.90 27.95
C PRO A 24 -9.66 4.46 26.67
N ILE A 25 -8.79 3.66 26.04
CA ILE A 25 -8.32 3.91 24.68
C ILE A 25 -9.59 4.07 23.86
N LEU A 26 -9.75 5.22 23.21
CA LEU A 26 -10.93 5.54 22.39
C LEU A 26 -11.37 4.30 21.61
N PRO A 27 -12.68 4.00 21.54
CA PRO A 27 -13.14 2.77 20.93
C PRO A 27 -12.54 2.60 19.54
N ILE A 28 -11.99 1.42 19.28
CA ILE A 28 -11.54 1.02 17.96
C ILE A 28 -12.71 1.24 16.99
N ARG A 29 -12.49 2.07 15.97
CA ARG A 29 -13.51 2.37 14.95
C ARG A 29 -12.94 2.20 13.56
N ASN A 30 -13.80 1.74 12.65
CA ASN A 30 -13.47 1.67 11.22
C ASN A 30 -13.47 3.09 10.67
N VAL A 31 -12.31 3.63 10.28
CA VAL A 31 -12.24 5.00 9.71
C VAL A 31 -12.41 5.01 8.20
N TYR A 32 -12.17 3.86 7.55
CA TYR A 32 -12.38 3.67 6.13
C TYR A 32 -12.45 2.18 5.78
N ALA A 33 -13.34 1.83 4.85
CA ALA A 33 -13.41 0.51 4.24
C ALA A 33 -13.33 0.67 2.73
N TYR A 34 -12.44 -0.10 2.10
CA TYR A 34 -12.33 -0.08 0.65
C TYR A 34 -13.51 -0.82 0.01
N PRO A 35 -13.84 -0.50 -1.26
CA PRO A 35 -14.85 -1.23 -2.00
C PRO A 35 -14.60 -2.73 -1.99
N LYS A 36 -15.68 -3.51 -2.10
CA LYS A 36 -15.60 -4.96 -2.23
C LYS A 36 -14.71 -5.33 -3.42
N ASN A 37 -13.84 -6.33 -3.24
CA ASN A 37 -12.81 -6.79 -4.18
C ASN A 37 -11.57 -5.89 -4.31
N ALA A 38 -11.45 -4.82 -3.51
CA ALA A 38 -10.17 -4.14 -3.37
C ALA A 38 -9.22 -4.97 -2.49
N PHE A 39 -7.99 -5.16 -2.95
CA PHE A 39 -6.92 -5.72 -2.14
C PHE A 39 -5.91 -4.62 -1.82
N ILE A 40 -5.66 -4.40 -0.53
CA ILE A 40 -4.61 -3.49 -0.08
C ILE A 40 -3.39 -4.35 0.20
N ASP A 41 -2.31 -4.10 -0.51
CA ASP A 41 -1.07 -4.83 -0.31
C ASP A 41 -0.23 -4.13 0.78
N ASN A 42 -0.05 -2.81 0.65
CA ASN A 42 0.77 -2.03 1.56
C ASN A 42 0.27 -0.60 1.79
N ILE A 43 0.74 0.01 2.88
CA ILE A 43 0.38 1.37 3.31
C ILE A 43 1.65 2.10 3.76
N ALA A 44 1.78 3.38 3.41
CA ALA A 44 2.77 4.30 3.98
C ALA A 44 2.10 5.58 4.50
N ALA A 45 2.70 6.20 5.51
CA ALA A 45 2.31 7.56 5.91
C ALA A 45 2.82 8.57 4.87
N SER A 46 2.00 9.57 4.54
CA SER A 46 2.45 10.67 3.69
C SER A 46 3.36 11.60 4.50
N PRO A 47 4.54 11.97 3.99
CA PRO A 47 5.41 12.93 4.67
C PRO A 47 4.89 14.37 4.53
N ARG A 48 3.98 14.61 3.58
CA ARG A 48 3.40 15.93 3.31
C ARG A 48 2.24 16.26 4.23
N SER A 49 1.67 15.26 4.90
CA SER A 49 0.56 15.48 5.84
C SER A 49 0.43 14.32 6.82
N PRO A 50 0.41 14.58 8.14
CA PRO A 50 0.26 13.55 9.16
C PRO A 50 -1.13 12.87 9.14
N ARG A 51 -2.04 13.34 8.29
CA ARG A 51 -3.40 12.81 8.13
C ARG A 51 -3.65 12.17 6.77
N THR A 52 -2.59 11.91 6.01
CA THR A 52 -2.72 11.27 4.70
C THR A 52 -1.96 9.96 4.70
N LEU A 53 -2.64 8.89 4.31
CA LEU A 53 -2.02 7.59 4.00
C LEU A 53 -1.86 7.46 2.48
N LEU A 54 -0.78 6.79 2.08
CA LEU A 54 -0.52 6.33 0.73
C LEU A 54 -0.79 4.83 0.73
N THR A 55 -1.74 4.38 -0.08
CA THR A 55 -2.20 2.99 -0.06
C THR A 55 -2.04 2.38 -1.43
N LEU A 56 -1.44 1.20 -1.45
CA LEU A 56 -1.23 0.41 -2.64
C LEU A 56 -2.39 -0.55 -2.84
N LEU A 57 -3.06 -0.43 -3.98
CA LEU A 57 -4.26 -1.20 -4.30
C LEU A 57 -4.08 -2.03 -5.55
N ALA A 58 -4.35 -3.32 -5.42
CA ALA A 58 -4.60 -4.19 -6.55
C ALA A 58 -6.10 -4.20 -6.86
N GLY A 59 -6.45 -3.78 -8.08
CA GLY A 59 -7.83 -3.70 -8.55
C GLY A 59 -8.40 -5.06 -8.95
N ILE A 60 -7.63 -5.87 -9.70
CA ILE A 60 -8.11 -7.16 -10.23
C ILE A 60 -6.95 -8.16 -10.25
N TRP A 61 -7.02 -9.15 -9.36
CA TRP A 61 -6.17 -10.34 -9.39
C TRP A 61 -6.67 -11.33 -10.45
N ARG A 62 -5.77 -11.80 -11.31
CA ARG A 62 -6.06 -12.84 -12.31
C ARG A 62 -5.79 -14.24 -11.77
N SER A 63 -4.75 -14.39 -10.96
CA SER A 63 -4.40 -15.61 -10.26
C SER A 63 -3.89 -15.31 -8.86
N TRP A 64 -4.15 -16.22 -7.92
CA TRP A 64 -3.66 -16.21 -6.53
C TRP A 64 -2.62 -17.29 -6.26
N ASP A 65 -2.32 -18.12 -7.27
CA ASP A 65 -1.26 -19.10 -7.15
C ASP A 65 0.10 -18.39 -7.19
N ILE A 66 0.95 -18.64 -6.19
CA ILE A 66 2.25 -18.00 -6.01
C ILE A 66 3.16 -18.16 -7.23
N GLN A 67 2.99 -19.23 -8.01
CA GLN A 67 3.77 -19.48 -9.22
C GLN A 67 3.22 -18.72 -10.44
N THR A 68 1.95 -18.29 -10.41
CA THR A 68 1.27 -17.64 -11.54
C THR A 68 0.65 -16.29 -11.17
N ILE A 69 1.06 -15.74 -10.02
CA ILE A 69 0.48 -14.54 -9.43
C ILE A 69 0.58 -13.38 -10.42
N SER A 70 -0.58 -12.81 -10.75
CA SER A 70 -0.66 -11.73 -11.72
C SER A 70 -1.88 -10.88 -11.47
N THR A 71 -1.72 -9.59 -11.71
CA THR A 71 -2.82 -8.62 -11.74
C THR A 71 -3.15 -8.25 -13.18
N GLN A 72 -4.35 -7.73 -13.41
CA GLN A 72 -4.65 -7.14 -14.72
C GLN A 72 -3.73 -5.92 -14.94
N PRO A 73 -3.02 -5.83 -16.08
CA PRO A 73 -2.23 -4.64 -16.40
C PRO A 73 -3.04 -3.35 -16.24
N GLY A 74 -2.46 -2.34 -15.60
CA GLY A 74 -3.14 -1.07 -15.28
C GLY A 74 -4.15 -1.13 -14.13
N SER A 75 -4.33 -2.26 -13.46
CA SER A 75 -5.22 -2.36 -12.27
C SER A 75 -4.52 -2.02 -10.95
N LEU A 76 -3.19 -1.89 -10.95
CA LEU A 76 -2.39 -1.54 -9.80
C LEU A 76 -2.29 -0.02 -9.65
N THR A 77 -2.81 0.49 -8.52
CA THR A 77 -2.94 1.93 -8.28
C THR A 77 -2.40 2.33 -6.92
N VAL A 78 -1.84 3.53 -6.84
CA VAL A 78 -1.56 4.20 -5.58
C VAL A 78 -2.65 5.23 -5.33
N ARG A 79 -3.24 5.20 -4.14
CA ARG A 79 -4.25 6.16 -3.70
C ARG A 79 -3.78 6.92 -2.46
N THR A 80 -4.16 8.18 -2.37
CA THR A 80 -4.08 8.95 -1.12
C THR A 80 -5.40 8.82 -0.38
N VAL A 81 -5.34 8.52 0.91
CA VAL A 81 -6.49 8.54 1.83
C VAL A 81 -6.24 9.64 2.86
N LYS A 82 -6.96 10.76 2.73
CA LYS A 82 -6.80 11.93 3.60
C LYS A 82 -7.93 12.00 4.62
N PHE A 83 -7.55 12.07 5.88
CA PHE A 83 -8.43 12.29 7.03
C PHE A 83 -8.41 13.77 7.41
N THR A 84 -9.55 14.33 7.81
CA THR A 84 -9.61 15.71 8.34
C THR A 84 -10.12 15.71 9.78
N ALA A 85 -9.72 16.70 10.58
CA ALA A 85 -10.22 16.85 11.95
C ALA A 85 -11.73 17.10 12.00
N ALA A 86 -12.27 17.76 10.98
CA ALA A 86 -13.70 18.02 10.86
C ALA A 86 -14.51 16.77 10.46
N GLN A 87 -13.85 15.74 9.93
CA GLN A 87 -14.47 14.44 9.68
C GLN A 87 -14.44 13.65 10.98
N GLN A 88 -15.41 13.95 11.85
CA GLN A 88 -15.95 12.94 12.76
C GLN A 88 -16.46 11.77 11.90
N ASP A 89 -15.62 10.76 11.78
CA ASP A 89 -15.96 9.37 11.51
C ASP A 89 -16.48 9.05 10.09
N ASN A 90 -15.61 8.34 9.35
CA ASN A 90 -15.95 7.37 8.30
C ASN A 90 -15.99 7.85 6.84
N ASN A 91 -15.60 9.09 6.54
CA ASN A 91 -15.61 9.57 5.15
C ASN A 91 -14.33 10.30 4.73
N PRO A 92 -13.17 9.63 4.68
CA PRO A 92 -11.94 10.27 4.21
C PRO A 92 -12.04 10.67 2.73
N THR A 93 -11.25 11.66 2.34
CA THR A 93 -11.07 11.98 0.92
C THR A 93 -10.09 10.99 0.30
N VAL A 94 -10.58 10.19 -0.65
CA VAL A 94 -9.74 9.23 -1.38
C VAL A 94 -9.52 9.73 -2.79
N LYS A 95 -8.25 9.79 -3.22
CA LYS A 95 -7.86 10.19 -4.57
C LYS A 95 -6.86 9.19 -5.14
N GLN A 96 -7.03 8.80 -6.38
CA GLN A 96 -5.98 8.08 -7.11
C GLN A 96 -4.83 9.03 -7.41
N LEU A 97 -3.63 8.67 -6.97
CA LEU A 97 -2.41 9.40 -7.25
C LEU A 97 -1.82 8.97 -8.59
N ALA A 98 -1.72 7.65 -8.82
CA ALA A 98 -1.15 7.10 -10.04
C ALA A 98 -1.64 5.69 -10.32
N THR A 99 -1.51 5.27 -11.57
CA THR A 99 -1.59 3.89 -12.03
C THR A 99 -0.20 3.48 -12.51
N VAL A 100 0.29 2.31 -12.08
CA VAL A 100 1.58 1.78 -12.52
C VAL A 100 1.31 0.71 -13.57
N THR A 101 1.23 1.12 -14.84
CA THR A 101 0.64 0.30 -15.92
C THR A 101 1.43 -0.96 -16.26
N ASN A 102 2.76 -0.94 -16.08
CA ASN A 102 3.67 -2.04 -16.42
C ASN A 102 4.13 -2.82 -15.18
N SER A 103 3.33 -2.78 -14.10
CA SER A 103 3.58 -3.57 -12.90
C SER A 103 2.75 -4.86 -12.89
N ILE A 104 3.27 -5.89 -12.23
CA ILE A 104 2.60 -7.19 -12.08
C ILE A 104 2.19 -7.40 -10.62
N MET A 105 3.09 -7.14 -9.68
CA MET A 105 2.86 -7.37 -8.25
C MET A 105 3.58 -6.32 -7.42
N LEU A 106 2.93 -5.18 -7.23
CA LEU A 106 3.43 -4.17 -6.30
C LEU A 106 3.21 -4.65 -4.87
N ASN A 107 4.30 -4.91 -4.16
CA ASN A 107 4.30 -5.56 -2.84
C ASN A 107 5.16 -4.82 -1.80
N GLY A 108 5.58 -3.59 -2.10
CA GLY A 108 6.27 -2.72 -1.15
C GLY A 108 6.03 -1.26 -1.48
N ILE A 109 5.95 -0.42 -0.45
CA ILE A 109 5.82 1.04 -0.58
C ILE A 109 6.66 1.73 0.49
N ALA A 110 7.47 2.70 0.09
CA ALA A 110 8.25 3.50 1.02
C ALA A 110 8.39 4.93 0.50
N VAL A 111 8.29 5.90 1.39
CA VAL A 111 8.62 7.29 1.07
C VAL A 111 10.13 7.45 1.13
N ASP A 112 10.72 8.14 0.15
CA ASP A 112 12.14 8.46 0.19
C ASP A 112 12.43 9.41 1.39
N PRO A 113 13.27 9.00 2.34
CA PRO A 113 13.52 9.78 3.56
C PRO A 113 14.33 11.06 3.29
N ILE A 114 15.09 11.11 2.18
CA ILE A 114 15.90 12.26 1.77
C ILE A 114 15.10 13.16 0.83
N LYS A 115 14.22 12.57 0.00
CA LYS A 115 13.34 13.29 -0.93
C LYS A 115 11.87 12.95 -0.64
N PRO A 116 11.23 13.52 0.38
CA PRO A 116 9.86 13.17 0.79
C PRO A 116 8.79 13.48 -0.27
N GLY A 117 9.15 14.10 -1.39
CA GLY A 117 8.30 14.20 -2.57
C GLY A 117 8.20 12.92 -3.39
N LEU A 118 9.02 11.90 -3.11
CA LEU A 118 9.12 10.67 -3.88
C LEU A 118 8.62 9.46 -3.08
N LEU A 119 7.92 8.58 -3.78
CA LEU A 119 7.40 7.33 -3.26
C LEU A 119 7.97 6.17 -4.07
N MET A 120 8.68 5.27 -3.40
CA MET A 120 9.23 4.05 -3.97
C MET A 120 8.22 2.92 -3.85
N LEU A 121 8.10 2.12 -4.90
CA LEU A 121 7.25 0.93 -4.94
C LEU A 121 8.06 -0.25 -5.45
N ALA A 122 8.09 -1.34 -4.71
CA ALA A 122 8.71 -2.58 -5.17
C ALA A 122 7.72 -3.37 -6.02
N ASP A 123 8.19 -3.91 -7.14
CA ASP A 123 7.48 -4.93 -7.93
C ASP A 123 8.34 -6.19 -8.01
N SER A 124 7.99 -7.18 -7.20
CA SER A 124 8.75 -8.43 -7.12
C SER A 124 8.64 -9.28 -8.39
N SER A 125 7.53 -9.19 -9.13
CA SER A 125 7.30 -10.05 -10.29
C SER A 125 8.05 -9.59 -11.54
N VAL A 126 8.31 -8.29 -11.68
CA VAL A 126 9.12 -7.75 -12.79
C VAL A 126 10.56 -7.41 -12.38
N GLY A 127 10.88 -7.49 -11.07
CA GLY A 127 12.21 -7.16 -10.55
C GLY A 127 12.56 -5.68 -10.68
N ALA A 128 11.62 -4.79 -10.36
CA ALA A 128 11.83 -3.34 -10.48
C ALA A 128 11.40 -2.57 -9.23
N VAL A 129 12.01 -1.40 -9.06
CA VAL A 129 11.54 -0.36 -8.16
C VAL A 129 11.03 0.81 -8.99
N TRP A 130 9.76 1.12 -8.78
CA TRP A 130 9.10 2.29 -9.35
C TRP A 130 9.21 3.47 -8.39
N CYS A 131 9.23 4.66 -8.93
CA CYS A 131 9.20 5.92 -8.21
C CYS A 131 8.01 6.74 -8.70
N ILE A 132 7.21 7.24 -7.76
CA ILE A 132 6.14 8.19 -8.01
C ILE A 132 6.54 9.54 -7.42
N ASP A 133 6.46 10.59 -8.24
CA ASP A 133 6.46 11.96 -7.73
C ASP A 133 5.09 12.26 -7.12
N LEU A 134 5.04 12.51 -5.81
CA LEU A 134 3.81 12.69 -5.05
C LEU A 134 3.04 13.97 -5.44
N ALA A 135 3.65 14.94 -6.15
CA ALA A 135 2.98 16.19 -6.53
C ALA A 135 2.22 16.02 -7.85
N SER A 136 2.88 15.41 -8.83
CA SER A 136 2.37 15.22 -10.19
C SER A 136 1.70 13.87 -10.40
N GLY A 137 2.01 12.86 -9.59
CA GLY A 137 1.64 11.46 -9.85
C GLY A 137 2.49 10.80 -10.95
N ALA A 138 3.54 11.47 -11.44
CA ALA A 138 4.40 10.94 -12.49
C ALA A 138 5.13 9.68 -12.01
N VAL A 139 5.08 8.63 -12.83
CA VAL A 139 5.66 7.31 -12.54
C VAL A 139 6.91 7.12 -13.39
N LYS A 140 7.99 6.62 -12.79
CA LYS A 140 9.18 6.16 -13.51
C LYS A 140 9.81 4.95 -12.84
N ILE A 141 10.60 4.18 -13.57
CA ILE A 141 11.46 3.15 -12.97
C ILE A 141 12.73 3.82 -12.45
N VAL A 142 13.19 3.45 -11.26
CA VAL A 142 14.46 3.94 -10.68
C VAL A 142 15.49 2.83 -10.47
N LEU A 143 15.04 1.58 -10.43
CA LEU A 143 15.89 0.39 -10.45
C LEU A 143 15.16 -0.70 -11.22
N SER A 144 15.87 -1.42 -12.08
CA SER A 144 15.37 -2.62 -12.75
C SER A 144 16.53 -3.59 -12.87
N ASP A 145 16.35 -4.79 -12.35
CA ASP A 145 17.30 -5.89 -12.51
C ASP A 145 16.51 -7.19 -12.73
N PRO A 146 16.12 -7.46 -13.99
CA PRO A 146 15.22 -8.57 -14.32
C PRO A 146 15.67 -9.96 -13.80
N PRO A 147 16.98 -10.32 -13.75
CA PRO A 147 17.39 -11.63 -13.26
C PRO A 147 17.63 -11.75 -11.73
N VAL A 148 17.77 -10.67 -10.95
CA VAL A 148 18.16 -10.78 -9.52
C VAL A 148 16.94 -10.95 -8.57
N LEU A 149 15.72 -10.67 -9.04
CA LEU A 149 14.49 -10.73 -8.23
C LEU A 149 13.43 -11.73 -8.72
N ALA A 150 13.56 -12.27 -9.93
CA ALA A 150 12.75 -13.40 -10.38
C ALA A 150 13.40 -14.69 -9.86
N SER A 151 12.70 -15.46 -9.01
CA SER A 151 13.23 -16.77 -8.59
C SER A 151 13.43 -17.65 -9.82
N THR A 152 14.66 -17.92 -10.21
CA THR A 152 15.00 -19.00 -11.15
C THR A 152 15.09 -20.35 -10.44
N GLY A 153 14.72 -20.42 -9.16
CA GLY A 153 14.69 -21.66 -8.39
C GLY A 153 13.44 -22.47 -8.70
N THR A 154 13.58 -23.55 -9.46
CA THR A 154 12.64 -24.67 -9.43
C THR A 154 12.62 -25.21 -8.00
N VAL A 155 11.56 -24.94 -7.24
CA VAL A 155 11.32 -25.68 -5.99
C VAL A 155 10.80 -27.06 -6.41
N THR A 156 11.70 -28.01 -6.63
CA THR A 156 11.36 -29.44 -6.57
C THR A 156 11.21 -29.79 -5.09
N GLY A 157 10.03 -29.53 -4.55
CA GLY A 157 9.58 -30.09 -3.29
C GLY A 157 8.51 -31.11 -3.59
N ASP A 158 8.88 -32.39 -3.54
CA ASP A 158 7.90 -33.47 -3.39
C ASP A 158 7.14 -33.22 -2.07
N TYR A 159 5.81 -33.25 -2.14
CA TYR A 159 4.91 -33.23 -0.98
C TYR A 159 4.95 -34.57 -0.24
#